data_AF-A0A920H214-F1
#
_entry.id   AF-A0A920H214-F1
#
_cell.length_a   1.000
_cell.length_b   1.000
_cell.length_c   1.000
_cell.angle_alpha   90.00
_cell.angle_beta   90.00
_cell.angle_gamma   90.00
#
_symmetry.space_group_name_H-M   'P 1'
#
loop_
_entity.id
_entity.type
_entity.pdbx_description
1 polymer ?
#
loop_
_entity_poly.entity_id
_entity_poly.type
_entity_poly.pdbx_seq_one_letter_code
_entity_poly.pdbx_strand_id
1 'polypeptide(L)'
;MKQRNTPLFLSLGILLITTIIVAIFGVVPLPEYEILENEEGLKGKLIYHVQVQSQNLIPPAPDIMDECILSIDLEANSFKEEKIICSSDLYDMSYDIYFYDTEIFEDENILLRYWDESSGDEMGLIINIETKKVVDKVQQPNFYSEDRNRMNVYGEKLIDPWDTSDYSSRVIGVYYANRMENIEVFKSKAPTNYYFESLHWSPNGDYIAALDSEENFIIFSKNNKSKPGIIQFSEVNLKIFDDEEREIQNLIGWTD
;
A
#
# COMPACT_ATOMS: atom_id res chain seq x y z
N MET A 1 -60.12 14.91 -25.73
CA MET A 1 -58.72 15.02 -26.21
C MET A 1 -57.86 14.08 -25.39
N LYS A 2 -57.22 13.06 -25.99
CA LYS A 2 -56.22 12.24 -25.28
C LYS A 2 -55.06 13.17 -24.90
N GLN A 3 -54.85 13.43 -23.62
CA GLN A 3 -53.62 14.06 -23.14
C GLN A 3 -52.47 13.16 -23.59
N ARG A 4 -51.77 13.61 -24.62
CA ARG A 4 -50.62 12.90 -25.17
C ARG A 4 -49.49 13.16 -24.18
N ASN A 5 -49.02 12.12 -23.49
CA ASN A 5 -47.93 12.14 -22.50
C ASN A 5 -46.56 12.57 -23.09
N THR A 6 -46.56 13.28 -24.22
CA THR A 6 -45.43 13.88 -24.91
C THR A 6 -44.42 14.55 -23.98
N PRO A 7 -44.79 15.38 -22.99
CA PRO A 7 -43.81 15.98 -22.09
C PRO A 7 -43.07 14.95 -21.21
N LEU A 8 -43.74 13.86 -20.84
CA LEU A 8 -43.17 12.78 -20.02
C LEU A 8 -42.20 11.90 -20.83
N PHE A 9 -42.52 11.65 -22.11
CA PHE A 9 -41.58 11.00 -23.03
C PHE A 9 -40.38 11.88 -23.37
N LEU A 10 -40.57 13.20 -23.47
CA LEU A 10 -39.48 14.15 -23.68
C LEU A 10 -38.56 14.23 -22.46
N SER A 11 -39.10 14.29 -21.24
CA SER A 11 -38.31 14.32 -20.01
C SER A 11 -37.52 13.02 -19.83
N LEU A 12 -38.14 11.86 -20.13
CA LEU A 12 -37.45 10.57 -20.09
C LEU A 12 -36.33 10.49 -21.14
N GLY A 13 -36.57 11.02 -22.35
CA GLY A 13 -35.55 11.09 -23.39
C GLY A 13 -34.36 11.96 -22.99
N ILE A 14 -34.62 13.14 -22.42
CA ILE A 14 -33.56 14.02 -21.91
C ILE A 14 -32.79 13.32 -20.79
N LEU A 15 -33.49 12.71 -19.81
CA LEU A 15 -32.86 11.98 -18.71
C LEU A 15 -31.91 10.89 -19.24
N LEU A 16 -32.38 10.04 -20.14
CA LEU A 16 -31.57 8.96 -20.72
C LEU A 16 -30.34 9.51 -21.45
N ILE A 17 -30.51 10.56 -22.26
CA ILE A 17 -29.40 11.17 -22.99
C ILE A 17 -28.39 11.80 -22.04
N THR A 18 -28.84 12.54 -21.02
CA THR A 18 -27.96 13.17 -20.04
C THR A 18 -27.22 12.12 -19.21
N THR A 19 -27.90 11.05 -18.79
CA THR A 19 -27.26 9.95 -18.06
C THR A 19 -26.20 9.26 -18.92
N ILE A 20 -26.46 9.02 -20.20
CA ILE A 20 -25.48 8.44 -21.13
C ILE A 20 -24.28 9.38 -21.32
N ILE A 21 -24.51 10.68 -21.50
CA ILE A 21 -23.42 11.66 -21.64
C ILE A 21 -22.57 11.69 -20.37
N VAL A 22 -23.19 11.71 -19.18
CA VAL A 22 -22.47 11.68 -17.90
C VAL A 22 -21.72 10.37 -17.72
N ALA A 23 -22.30 9.22 -18.11
CA ALA A 23 -21.62 7.93 -18.03
C ALA A 23 -20.39 7.86 -18.95
N ILE A 24 -20.48 8.40 -20.18
CA ILE A 24 -19.39 8.34 -21.16
C ILE A 24 -18.28 9.36 -20.87
N PHE A 25 -18.64 10.56 -20.44
CA PHE A 25 -17.68 11.68 -20.31
C PHE A 25 -17.43 12.14 -18.87
N GLY A 26 -18.31 11.79 -17.94
CA GLY A 26 -18.19 12.18 -16.53
C GLY A 26 -17.37 11.21 -15.68
N VAL A 27 -17.31 9.93 -16.06
CA VAL A 27 -16.58 8.90 -15.33
C VAL A 27 -15.19 8.74 -15.94
N VAL A 28 -14.16 9.05 -15.15
CA VAL A 28 -12.78 8.66 -15.48
C VAL A 28 -12.59 7.27 -14.88
N PRO A 29 -12.26 6.23 -15.68
CA PRO A 29 -12.05 4.90 -15.13
C PRO A 29 -10.79 4.87 -14.25
N LEU A 30 -10.74 3.90 -13.35
CA LEU A 30 -9.51 3.56 -12.65
C LEU A 30 -8.44 3.12 -13.66
N PRO A 31 -7.14 3.30 -13.35
CA PRO A 31 -6.07 2.71 -14.14
C PRO A 31 -6.23 1.20 -14.27
N GLU A 32 -5.96 0.66 -15.45
CA GLU A 32 -5.98 -0.78 -15.68
C GLU A 32 -4.59 -1.37 -15.51
N TYR A 33 -4.49 -2.43 -14.72
CA TYR A 33 -3.28 -3.22 -14.48
C TYR A 33 -3.53 -4.67 -14.90
N GLU A 34 -2.49 -5.36 -15.37
CA GLU A 34 -2.59 -6.80 -15.64
C GLU A 34 -2.44 -7.57 -14.33
N ILE A 35 -3.01 -8.78 -14.23
CA ILE A 35 -2.70 -9.63 -13.08
C ILE A 35 -1.21 -9.98 -13.18
N LEU A 36 -0.47 -9.74 -12.10
CA LEU A 36 0.93 -10.09 -12.04
C LEU A 36 1.06 -11.62 -12.13
N GLU A 37 1.55 -12.09 -13.25
CA GLU A 37 2.07 -13.46 -13.34
C GLU A 37 3.46 -13.45 -12.70
N ASN A 38 3.86 -14.52 -12.01
CA ASN A 38 5.20 -14.58 -11.45
C ASN A 38 6.22 -14.63 -12.61
N GLU A 39 6.68 -13.44 -13.03
CA GLU A 39 7.62 -13.25 -14.12
C GLU A 39 9.03 -13.65 -13.67
N GLU A 40 9.85 -14.14 -14.61
CA GLU A 40 11.27 -14.40 -14.35
C GLU A 40 11.95 -13.13 -13.80
N GLY A 41 12.28 -13.12 -12.51
CA GLY A 41 13.17 -12.12 -11.91
C GLY A 41 12.62 -11.34 -10.71
N LEU A 42 11.34 -11.49 -10.34
CA LEU A 42 10.85 -10.97 -9.06
C LEU A 42 11.41 -11.82 -7.90
N LYS A 43 11.94 -11.13 -6.89
CA LYS A 43 12.59 -11.75 -5.73
C LYS A 43 12.28 -11.01 -4.45
N GLY A 44 12.44 -11.71 -3.33
CA GLY A 44 12.29 -11.14 -2.01
C GLY A 44 10.83 -10.92 -1.60
N LYS A 45 10.63 -10.07 -0.59
CA LYS A 45 9.36 -9.88 0.11
C LYS A 45 8.93 -8.42 0.13
N LEU A 46 7.64 -8.18 -0.15
CA LEU A 46 7.00 -6.90 0.19
C LEU A 46 6.57 -6.94 1.65
N ILE A 47 6.82 -5.86 2.39
CA ILE A 47 6.46 -5.71 3.80
C ILE A 47 5.46 -4.56 3.92
N TYR A 48 4.36 -4.75 4.62
CA TYR A 48 3.28 -3.76 4.71
C TYR A 48 2.55 -3.82 6.05
N HIS A 49 1.95 -2.69 6.41
CA HIS A 49 1.16 -2.51 7.63
C HIS A 49 -0.33 -2.66 7.32
N VAL A 50 -1.02 -3.43 8.16
CA VAL A 50 -2.46 -3.63 8.13
C VAL A 50 -3.05 -3.37 9.50
N GLN A 51 -4.21 -2.71 9.49
CA GLN A 51 -5.05 -2.56 10.67
C GLN A 51 -6.25 -3.50 10.55
N VAL A 52 -6.55 -4.22 11.64
CA VAL A 52 -7.74 -5.06 11.77
C VAL A 52 -8.61 -4.49 12.88
N GLN A 53 -9.81 -4.06 12.53
CA GLN A 53 -10.80 -3.56 13.47
C GLN A 53 -11.88 -4.61 13.69
N SER A 54 -12.03 -5.07 14.92
CA SER A 54 -13.10 -5.97 15.34
C SER A 54 -14.19 -5.19 16.06
N GLN A 55 -15.45 -5.32 15.59
CA GLN A 55 -16.58 -4.66 16.22
C GLN A 55 -16.81 -5.22 17.61
N ASN A 56 -16.93 -4.34 18.61
CA ASN A 56 -17.20 -4.80 19.95
C ASN A 56 -18.67 -5.27 20.08
N LEU A 57 -18.86 -6.54 20.44
CA LEU A 57 -20.18 -7.17 20.61
C LEU A 57 -21.05 -6.50 21.70
N ILE A 58 -20.45 -5.73 22.62
CA ILE A 58 -21.16 -5.09 23.74
C ILE A 58 -20.87 -3.57 23.76
N PRO A 59 -21.78 -2.74 23.22
CA PRO A 59 -21.72 -1.28 23.43
C PRO A 59 -21.82 -0.96 24.93
N PRO A 60 -21.07 0.02 25.46
CA PRO A 60 -20.37 1.10 24.75
C PRO A 60 -18.84 0.89 24.62
N ALA A 61 -18.34 -0.35 24.68
CA ALA A 61 -16.91 -0.59 24.59
C ALA A 61 -16.35 -0.16 23.22
N PRO A 62 -15.22 0.56 23.16
CA PRO A 62 -14.60 0.98 21.90
C PRO A 62 -14.10 -0.25 21.14
N ASP A 63 -14.25 -0.29 19.82
CA ASP A 63 -13.79 -1.41 18.98
C ASP A 63 -12.32 -1.80 19.25
N ILE A 64 -12.02 -3.09 19.10
CA ILE A 64 -10.66 -3.60 19.35
C ILE A 64 -9.89 -3.52 18.04
N MET A 65 -8.74 -2.85 18.09
CA MET A 65 -7.86 -2.60 16.97
C MET A 65 -6.58 -3.42 17.16
N ASP A 66 -6.26 -4.28 16.20
CA ASP A 66 -4.98 -4.99 16.12
C ASP A 66 -4.22 -4.46 14.90
N GLU A 67 -2.97 -4.10 15.09
CA GLU A 67 -2.09 -3.59 14.03
C GLU A 67 -1.07 -4.67 13.72
N CYS A 68 -0.91 -5.03 12.45
CA CYS A 68 -0.08 -6.14 12.02
C CYS A 68 0.86 -5.72 10.89
N ILE A 69 2.12 -6.16 10.99
CA ILE A 69 3.05 -6.15 9.87
C ILE A 69 3.02 -7.52 9.20
N LEU A 70 2.79 -7.51 7.90
CA LEU A 70 2.65 -8.69 7.06
C LEU A 70 3.67 -8.63 5.93
N SER A 71 3.88 -9.77 5.26
CA SER A 71 4.73 -9.88 4.09
C SER A 71 4.11 -10.67 2.95
N ILE A 72 4.54 -10.38 1.73
CA ILE A 72 4.22 -11.15 0.53
C ILE A 72 5.53 -11.64 -0.07
N ASP A 73 5.70 -12.95 -0.16
CA ASP A 73 6.81 -13.56 -0.89
C ASP A 73 6.55 -13.48 -2.40
N LEU A 74 7.43 -12.76 -3.11
CA LEU A 74 7.35 -12.56 -4.56
C LEU A 74 8.01 -13.69 -5.37
N GLU A 75 8.84 -14.53 -4.74
CA GLU A 75 9.46 -15.70 -5.40
C GLU A 75 8.47 -16.86 -5.53
N ALA A 76 7.42 -16.89 -4.69
CA ALA A 76 6.44 -17.95 -4.69
C ALA A 76 5.58 -17.94 -5.96
N ASN A 77 5.35 -19.12 -6.57
CA ASN A 77 4.45 -19.27 -7.73
C ASN A 77 3.02 -18.77 -7.48
N SER A 78 2.64 -18.66 -6.21
CA SER A 78 1.38 -18.10 -5.76
C SER A 78 1.68 -17.12 -4.63
N PHE A 79 1.26 -15.85 -4.78
CA PHE A 79 1.47 -14.85 -3.76
C PHE A 79 0.64 -15.19 -2.52
N LYS A 80 1.35 -15.37 -1.40
CA LYS A 80 0.77 -15.68 -0.10
C LYS A 80 1.17 -14.61 0.89
N GLU A 81 0.21 -14.19 1.68
CA GLU A 81 0.46 -13.32 2.80
C GLU A 81 1.06 -14.13 3.97
N GLU A 82 2.03 -13.55 4.66
CA GLU A 82 2.62 -14.10 5.87
C GLU A 82 2.67 -13.07 6.98
N LYS A 83 2.08 -13.39 8.13
CA LYS A 83 2.21 -12.58 9.34
C LYS A 83 3.66 -12.53 9.82
N ILE A 84 4.17 -11.33 10.10
CA ILE A 84 5.45 -11.11 10.78
C ILE A 84 5.22 -10.87 12.26
N ILE A 85 4.44 -9.84 12.60
CA ILE A 85 4.13 -9.47 13.98
C ILE A 85 2.82 -8.69 14.03
N CYS A 86 2.04 -8.87 15.07
CA CYS A 86 0.91 -8.00 15.41
C CYS A 86 1.11 -7.35 16.78
N SER A 87 0.41 -6.24 17.04
CA SER A 87 0.40 -5.59 18.35
C SER A 87 -0.03 -6.58 19.44
N SER A 88 -0.93 -7.51 19.08
CA SER A 88 -1.33 -8.62 19.94
C SER A 88 -0.22 -9.59 20.36
N ASP A 89 0.84 -9.75 19.57
CA ASP A 89 2.00 -10.57 19.95
C ASP A 89 2.99 -9.82 20.87
N LEU A 90 2.84 -8.50 20.96
CA LEU A 90 3.75 -7.61 21.68
C LEU A 90 3.15 -7.06 22.99
N TYR A 91 1.94 -7.48 23.37
CA TYR A 91 1.25 -7.02 24.59
C TYR A 91 2.08 -7.18 25.87
N ASP A 92 2.89 -8.24 25.98
CA ASP A 92 3.76 -8.47 27.14
C ASP A 92 4.94 -7.48 27.21
N MET A 93 5.21 -6.74 26.12
CA MET A 93 6.33 -5.79 26.02
C MET A 93 5.88 -4.35 26.21
N SER A 94 4.90 -3.88 25.42
CA SER A 94 4.32 -2.55 25.56
C SER A 94 2.94 -2.49 24.94
N TYR A 95 2.11 -1.58 25.45
CA TYR A 95 0.81 -1.22 24.87
C TYR A 95 0.91 -0.02 23.93
N ASP A 96 2.05 0.66 23.89
CA ASP A 96 2.24 1.91 23.13
C ASP A 96 3.35 1.70 22.09
N ILE A 97 2.97 1.03 21.01
CA ILE A 97 3.84 0.64 19.89
C ILE A 97 3.41 1.43 18.65
N TYR A 98 4.35 2.02 17.94
CA TYR A 98 4.08 2.90 16.80
C TYR A 98 4.28 2.15 15.48
N PHE A 99 3.23 1.51 14.97
CA PHE A 99 3.27 0.76 13.72
C PHE A 99 3.37 1.64 12.46
N TYR A 100 2.83 2.86 12.50
CA TYR A 100 2.93 3.81 11.38
C TYR A 100 4.37 4.21 11.04
N ASP A 101 5.28 4.14 12.02
CA ASP A 101 6.69 4.51 11.88
C ASP A 101 7.60 3.30 11.58
N THR A 102 7.04 2.17 11.14
CA THR A 102 7.85 0.96 10.88
C THR A 102 8.83 1.19 9.73
N GLU A 103 10.10 0.82 9.91
CA GLU A 103 11.12 0.85 8.86
C GLU A 103 11.76 -0.53 8.65
N ILE A 104 12.20 -0.80 7.41
CA ILE A 104 13.13 -1.90 7.15
C ILE A 104 14.50 -1.55 7.76
N PHE A 105 15.06 -2.49 8.50
CA PHE A 105 16.32 -2.34 9.22
C PHE A 105 17.29 -3.45 8.83
N GLU A 106 18.42 -3.06 8.23
CA GLU A 106 19.48 -3.99 7.79
C GLU A 106 18.98 -5.10 6.86
N ASP A 107 17.98 -4.79 6.02
CA ASP A 107 17.30 -5.66 5.04
C ASP A 107 16.55 -6.88 5.65
N GLU A 108 17.10 -7.54 6.67
CA GLU A 108 16.53 -8.77 7.24
C GLU A 108 15.53 -8.53 8.38
N ASN A 109 15.42 -7.29 8.86
CA ASN A 109 14.63 -6.95 10.04
C ASN A 109 13.68 -5.77 9.77
N ILE A 110 12.70 -5.63 10.65
CA ILE A 110 11.93 -4.40 10.82
C ILE A 110 12.25 -3.77 12.17
N LEU A 111 12.21 -2.44 12.22
CA LEU A 111 12.37 -1.66 13.43
C LEU A 111 11.03 -1.00 13.80
N LEU A 112 10.50 -1.35 14.96
CA LEU A 112 9.28 -0.78 15.54
C LEU A 112 9.62 0.10 16.73
N ARG A 113 9.06 1.32 16.77
CA ARG A 113 9.17 2.19 17.96
C ARG A 113 8.14 1.79 18.99
N TYR A 114 8.50 1.95 20.24
CA TYR A 114 7.55 1.85 21.33
C TYR A 114 7.97 2.72 22.51
N TRP A 115 7.00 3.15 23.30
CA TRP A 115 7.25 3.78 24.58
C TRP A 115 7.49 2.71 25.65
N ASP A 116 8.68 2.72 26.26
CA ASP A 116 9.01 1.81 27.34
C ASP A 116 8.73 2.47 28.69
N GLU A 117 7.61 2.09 29.32
CA GLU A 117 7.19 2.62 30.63
C GLU A 117 8.22 2.36 31.74
N SER A 118 9.07 1.33 31.58
CA SER A 118 10.05 0.96 32.60
C SER A 118 11.25 1.92 32.66
N SER A 119 11.72 2.37 31.50
CA SER A 119 12.79 3.37 31.37
C SER A 119 12.24 4.80 31.26
N GLY A 120 11.00 4.98 30.84
CA GLY A 120 10.39 6.28 30.55
C GLY A 120 10.97 6.93 29.29
N ASP A 121 11.53 6.10 28.39
CA ASP A 121 12.15 6.51 27.15
C ASP A 121 11.54 5.76 25.96
N GLU A 122 11.66 6.36 24.78
CA GLU A 122 11.32 5.68 23.54
C GLU A 122 12.43 4.69 23.13
N MET A 123 12.00 3.48 22.79
CA MET A 123 12.86 2.36 22.42
C MET A 123 12.47 1.80 21.05
N GLY A 124 13.37 1.02 20.46
CA GLY A 124 13.13 0.29 19.22
C GLY A 124 13.18 -1.23 19.44
N LEU A 125 12.23 -1.95 18.85
CA LEU A 125 12.22 -3.40 18.73
C LEU A 125 12.75 -3.78 17.35
N ILE A 126 13.79 -4.61 17.31
CA ILE A 126 14.27 -5.20 16.06
C ILE A 126 13.63 -6.58 15.94
N ILE A 127 12.88 -6.78 14.87
CA ILE A 127 12.13 -8.01 14.61
C ILE A 127 12.63 -8.59 13.30
N ASN A 128 13.09 -9.83 13.35
CA ASN A 128 13.58 -10.49 12.15
C ASN A 128 12.40 -10.99 11.29
N ILE A 129 12.43 -10.65 10.00
CA ILE A 129 11.35 -10.89 9.05
C ILE A 129 11.11 -12.39 8.85
N GLU A 130 12.18 -13.19 8.74
CA GLU A 130 12.11 -14.63 8.51
C GLU A 130 11.68 -15.42 9.74
N THR A 131 12.32 -15.15 10.88
CA THR A 131 12.08 -15.91 12.12
C THR A 131 10.85 -15.41 12.89
N LYS A 132 10.34 -14.22 12.54
CA LYS A 132 9.13 -13.62 13.12
C LYS A 132 9.25 -13.39 14.63
N LYS A 133 10.47 -13.04 15.07
CA LYS A 133 10.83 -12.90 16.48
C LYS A 133 11.55 -11.59 16.72
N VAL A 134 11.29 -11.01 17.89
CA VAL A 134 12.12 -9.94 18.43
C VAL A 134 13.51 -10.51 18.69
N VAL A 135 14.51 -9.92 18.03
CA VAL A 135 15.92 -10.34 18.13
C VAL A 135 16.75 -9.40 18.99
N ASP A 136 16.39 -8.12 19.07
CA ASP A 136 17.11 -7.14 19.88
C ASP A 136 16.23 -5.94 20.26
N LYS A 137 16.73 -5.11 21.18
CA LYS A 137 16.14 -3.84 21.61
C LYS A 137 17.19 -2.74 21.56
N VAL A 138 16.83 -1.61 20.95
CA VAL A 138 17.72 -0.45 20.84
C VAL A 138 17.16 0.73 21.64
N GLN A 139 18.03 1.43 22.37
CA GLN A 139 17.69 2.69 23.01
C GLN A 139 17.83 3.83 22.02
N GLN A 140 16.89 4.79 22.05
CA GLN A 140 16.91 5.97 21.17
C GLN A 140 17.10 5.57 19.69
N PRO A 141 16.18 4.76 19.12
CA PRO A 141 16.31 4.33 17.74
C PRO A 141 16.40 5.54 16.82
N ASN A 142 17.45 5.58 16.00
CA ASN A 142 17.64 6.65 15.03
C ASN A 142 17.01 6.23 13.70
N PHE A 143 15.82 6.76 13.41
CA PHE A 143 15.13 6.52 12.16
C PHE A 143 15.81 7.27 11.03
N TYR A 144 16.05 6.57 9.92
CA TYR A 144 16.73 7.16 8.78
C TYR A 144 15.70 7.97 8.00
N SER A 145 15.89 9.29 7.92
CA SER A 145 15.03 10.22 7.16
C SER A 145 14.45 9.58 5.89
N GLU A 146 13.13 9.71 5.68
CA GLU A 146 12.34 9.18 4.54
C GLU A 146 13.04 9.27 3.17
N ASP A 147 13.92 10.25 3.00
CA ASP A 147 14.74 10.46 1.81
C ASP A 147 15.70 9.30 1.44
N ARG A 148 16.16 8.48 2.39
CA ARG A 148 17.11 7.38 2.11
C ARG A 148 16.43 6.18 1.46
N ASN A 149 15.24 5.80 1.92
CA ASN A 149 14.51 4.63 1.43
C ASN A 149 13.94 4.82 0.02
N ARG A 150 13.98 6.06 -0.50
CA ARG A 150 13.57 6.40 -1.87
C ARG A 150 14.70 6.24 -2.89
N MET A 151 15.94 5.98 -2.47
CA MET A 151 17.06 5.78 -3.40
C MET A 151 17.35 4.29 -3.63
N ASN A 152 17.54 3.90 -4.89
CA ASN A 152 17.99 2.53 -5.22
C ASN A 152 19.52 2.40 -5.24
N VAL A 153 19.99 1.18 -5.52
CA VAL A 153 21.41 0.82 -5.66
C VAL A 153 22.17 1.60 -6.75
N TYR A 154 21.46 2.26 -7.67
CA TYR A 154 22.05 3.10 -8.72
C TYR A 154 22.11 4.58 -8.35
N GLY A 155 21.60 4.96 -7.16
CA GLY A 155 21.49 6.35 -6.70
C GLY A 155 20.38 7.14 -7.41
N GLU A 156 19.37 6.45 -7.91
CA GLU A 156 18.16 7.05 -8.48
C GLU A 156 17.09 7.17 -7.40
N LYS A 157 16.41 8.33 -7.35
CA LYS A 157 15.45 8.66 -6.29
C LYS A 157 14.02 8.55 -6.81
N LEU A 158 13.15 7.77 -6.15
CA LEU A 158 11.71 7.82 -6.39
C LEU A 158 11.16 9.21 -6.08
N ILE A 159 10.37 9.75 -7.01
CA ILE A 159 9.64 10.99 -6.78
C ILE A 159 8.36 10.62 -6.03
N ASP A 160 8.00 11.46 -5.07
CA ASP A 160 6.80 11.29 -4.28
C ASP A 160 5.55 11.19 -5.19
N PRO A 161 4.63 10.22 -4.97
CA PRO A 161 3.35 10.18 -5.66
C PRO A 161 2.59 11.50 -5.63
N TRP A 162 2.60 12.20 -4.49
CA TRP A 162 1.89 13.45 -4.31
C TRP A 162 2.45 14.54 -5.23
N ASP A 163 3.77 14.57 -5.43
CA ASP A 163 4.46 15.53 -6.30
C ASP A 163 4.26 15.25 -7.80
N THR A 164 3.92 14.00 -8.14
CA THR A 164 3.76 13.56 -9.54
C THR A 164 2.30 13.50 -9.99
N SER A 165 1.37 13.58 -9.04
CA SER A 165 -0.07 13.68 -9.29
C SER A 165 -0.47 15.09 -9.69
N ASP A 166 -1.28 15.22 -10.75
CA ASP A 166 -1.93 16.47 -11.10
C ASP A 166 -3.44 16.29 -11.00
N TYR A 167 -3.99 16.72 -9.86
CA TYR A 167 -5.42 16.67 -9.56
C TYR A 167 -6.28 17.43 -10.57
N SER A 168 -5.74 18.50 -11.17
CA SER A 168 -6.47 19.32 -12.14
C SER A 168 -6.58 18.61 -13.49
N SER A 169 -5.50 17.95 -13.93
CA SER A 169 -5.51 17.17 -15.16
C SER A 169 -5.91 15.71 -14.97
N ARG A 170 -6.16 15.28 -13.72
CA ARG A 170 -6.54 13.91 -13.33
C ARG A 170 -5.52 12.88 -13.79
N VAL A 171 -4.24 13.25 -13.67
CA VAL A 171 -3.12 12.43 -14.09
C VAL A 171 -2.41 11.92 -12.85
N ILE A 172 -2.14 10.63 -12.87
CA ILE A 172 -1.26 9.96 -11.92
C ILE A 172 -0.04 9.43 -12.68
N GLY A 173 1.06 9.21 -11.97
CA GLY A 173 2.18 8.51 -12.55
C GLY A 173 3.21 8.10 -11.52
N VAL A 174 4.14 7.28 -11.99
CA VAL A 174 5.29 6.80 -11.22
C VAL A 174 6.53 7.31 -11.94
N TYR A 175 7.37 8.02 -11.21
CA TYR A 175 8.57 8.66 -11.74
C TYR A 175 9.74 8.46 -10.79
N TYR A 176 10.94 8.45 -11.35
CA TYR A 176 12.17 8.56 -10.59
C TYR A 176 13.10 9.61 -11.19
N ALA A 177 13.90 10.24 -10.34
CA ALA A 177 14.94 11.17 -10.75
C ALA A 177 16.29 10.44 -10.81
N ASN A 178 16.98 10.57 -11.93
CA ASN A 178 18.41 10.28 -12.02
C ASN A 178 19.21 11.59 -11.90
N ARG A 179 20.52 11.56 -12.17
CA ARG A 179 21.37 12.78 -12.07
C ARG A 179 21.09 13.85 -13.12
N MET A 180 20.35 13.54 -14.18
CA MET A 180 20.16 14.39 -15.35
C MET A 180 18.70 14.82 -15.55
N GLU A 181 17.74 13.95 -15.26
CA GLU A 181 16.33 14.15 -15.56
C GLU A 181 15.41 13.28 -14.70
N ASN A 182 14.11 13.60 -14.79
CA ASN A 182 13.03 12.76 -14.27
C ASN A 182 12.57 11.79 -15.36
N ILE A 183 12.50 10.51 -15.02
CA ILE A 183 12.10 9.44 -15.92
C ILE A 183 10.69 8.97 -15.56
N GLU A 184 9.80 8.95 -16.55
CA GLU A 184 8.44 8.42 -16.45
C GLU A 184 8.47 6.89 -16.58
N VAL A 185 8.00 6.20 -15.54
CA VAL A 185 7.80 4.74 -15.55
C VAL A 185 6.36 4.42 -15.95
N PHE A 186 5.42 5.15 -15.36
CA PHE A 186 4.00 4.95 -15.62
C PHE A 186 3.24 6.27 -15.60
N LYS A 187 2.20 6.35 -16.43
CA LYS A 187 1.28 7.48 -16.46
C LYS A 187 -0.09 7.05 -16.94
N SER A 188 -1.12 7.47 -16.22
CA SER A 188 -2.51 7.22 -16.60
C SER A 188 -3.42 8.36 -16.16
N LYS A 189 -4.64 8.36 -16.69
CA LYS A 189 -5.73 9.13 -16.12
C LYS A 189 -6.42 8.32 -15.04
N ALA A 190 -6.82 8.98 -13.97
CA ALA A 190 -7.52 8.35 -12.86
C ALA A 190 -8.58 9.28 -12.25
N PRO A 191 -9.55 8.77 -11.48
CA PRO A 191 -10.40 9.59 -10.62
C PRO A 191 -9.59 10.52 -9.71
N THR A 192 -10.19 11.63 -9.26
CA THR A 192 -9.50 12.61 -8.41
C THR A 192 -9.16 12.10 -7.01
N ASN A 193 -9.84 11.04 -6.57
CA ASN A 193 -9.59 10.35 -5.30
C ASN A 193 -8.65 9.15 -5.45
N TYR A 194 -8.14 8.88 -6.66
CA TYR A 194 -7.18 7.81 -6.89
C TYR A 194 -5.76 8.35 -6.81
N TYR A 195 -4.91 7.70 -6.02
CA TYR A 195 -3.50 8.06 -5.86
C TYR A 195 -2.69 6.84 -5.42
N PHE A 196 -1.36 6.95 -5.50
CA PHE A 196 -0.47 5.97 -4.88
C PHE A 196 -0.14 6.46 -3.46
N GLU A 197 -0.37 5.61 -2.46
CA GLU A 197 -0.05 5.88 -1.06
C GLU A 197 1.46 5.89 -0.83
N SER A 198 2.16 4.93 -1.45
CA SER A 198 3.59 4.71 -1.22
C SER A 198 4.26 4.05 -2.43
N LEU A 199 5.55 4.30 -2.58
CA LEU A 199 6.40 3.72 -3.64
C LEU A 199 7.72 3.24 -3.02
N HIS A 200 8.11 2.01 -3.34
CA HIS A 200 9.37 1.42 -2.87
C HIS A 200 10.12 0.75 -4.00
N TRP A 201 11.43 0.93 -4.03
CA TRP A 201 12.30 0.21 -4.95
C TRP A 201 12.41 -1.25 -4.55
N SER A 202 12.55 -2.13 -5.53
CA SER A 202 13.10 -3.46 -5.29
C SER A 202 14.57 -3.39 -4.86
N PRO A 203 15.09 -4.38 -4.12
CA PRO A 203 16.49 -4.43 -3.71
C PRO A 203 17.49 -4.30 -4.87
N ASN A 204 17.15 -4.86 -6.03
CA ASN A 204 17.97 -4.75 -7.25
C ASN A 204 17.80 -3.44 -8.04
N GLY A 205 16.84 -2.58 -7.66
CA GLY A 205 16.55 -1.30 -8.31
C GLY A 205 15.91 -1.37 -9.70
N ASP A 206 15.48 -2.56 -10.14
CA ASP A 206 14.90 -2.77 -11.48
C ASP A 206 13.35 -2.73 -11.49
N TYR A 207 12.73 -2.78 -10.31
CA TYR A 207 11.28 -2.75 -10.14
C TYR A 207 10.87 -1.74 -9.06
N ILE A 208 9.62 -1.29 -9.14
CA ILE A 208 8.99 -0.40 -8.16
C ILE A 208 7.71 -1.06 -7.69
N ALA A 209 7.55 -1.22 -6.38
CA ALA A 209 6.29 -1.60 -5.78
C ALA A 209 5.51 -0.34 -5.38
N ALA A 210 4.20 -0.35 -5.61
CA ALA A 210 3.29 0.69 -5.19
C ALA A 210 2.12 0.09 -4.41
N LEU A 211 1.61 0.88 -3.46
CA LEU A 211 0.27 0.70 -2.89
C LEU A 211 -0.61 1.82 -3.43
N ASP A 212 -1.77 1.48 -3.99
CA ASP A 212 -2.75 2.48 -4.41
C ASP A 212 -3.86 2.69 -3.36
N SER A 213 -4.63 3.76 -3.54
CA SER A 213 -5.78 4.12 -2.69
C SER A 213 -6.96 3.13 -2.76
N GLU A 214 -6.87 2.11 -3.61
CA GLU A 214 -7.85 1.02 -3.72
C GLU A 214 -7.29 -0.27 -3.09
N GLU A 215 -6.26 -0.14 -2.24
CA GLU A 215 -5.57 -1.21 -1.50
C GLU A 215 -4.90 -2.27 -2.37
N ASN A 216 -4.49 -1.91 -3.59
CA ASN A 216 -3.80 -2.82 -4.50
C ASN A 216 -2.29 -2.65 -4.43
N PHE A 217 -1.57 -3.78 -4.33
CA PHE A 217 -0.13 -3.81 -4.57
C PHE A 217 0.16 -3.96 -6.05
N ILE A 218 0.94 -3.05 -6.61
CA ILE A 218 1.25 -2.98 -8.04
C ILE A 218 2.76 -2.99 -8.24
N ILE A 219 3.25 -3.82 -9.15
CA ILE A 219 4.65 -3.89 -9.53
C ILE A 219 4.86 -3.24 -10.89
N PHE A 220 5.78 -2.29 -10.96
CA PHE A 220 6.22 -1.63 -12.18
C PHE A 220 7.64 -2.09 -12.54
N SER A 221 7.86 -2.42 -13.81
CA SER A 221 9.23 -2.55 -14.34
C SER A 221 9.80 -1.17 -14.64
N LYS A 222 10.93 -0.81 -14.03
CA LYS A 222 11.61 0.49 -14.26
C LYS A 222 11.84 0.80 -15.75
N ASN A 223 12.11 -0.24 -16.54
CA ASN A 223 12.45 -0.13 -17.96
C ASN A 223 11.29 -0.54 -18.89
N ASN A 224 10.07 -0.65 -18.37
CA ASN A 224 8.89 -1.10 -19.10
C ASN A 224 9.09 -2.45 -19.81
N LYS A 225 9.88 -3.36 -19.21
CA LYS A 225 10.09 -4.72 -19.73
C LYS A 225 8.80 -5.54 -19.65
N SER A 226 8.00 -5.26 -18.63
CA SER A 226 6.65 -5.79 -18.43
C SER A 226 5.68 -4.66 -18.13
N LYS A 227 4.40 -4.94 -18.36
CA LYS A 227 3.32 -4.04 -17.99
C LYS A 227 3.14 -4.02 -16.47
N PRO A 228 2.57 -2.95 -15.90
CA PRO A 228 2.31 -2.92 -14.47
C PRO A 228 1.35 -4.05 -14.07
N GLY A 229 1.77 -4.81 -13.06
CA GLY A 229 1.06 -6.00 -12.61
C GLY A 229 0.49 -5.84 -11.20
N ILE A 230 -0.80 -6.12 -11.02
CA ILE A 230 -1.45 -6.19 -9.70
C ILE A 230 -1.19 -7.54 -9.04
N ILE A 231 -0.77 -7.54 -7.78
CA ILE A 231 -0.62 -8.76 -6.98
C ILE A 231 -2.00 -9.27 -6.59
N GLN A 232 -2.32 -10.49 -7.01
CA GLN A 232 -3.52 -11.18 -6.55
C GLN A 232 -3.15 -12.25 -5.53
N PHE A 233 -3.69 -12.11 -4.31
CA PHE A 233 -3.47 -13.07 -3.24
C PHE A 233 -4.15 -14.40 -3.55
N SER A 234 -3.39 -15.48 -3.42
CA SER A 234 -3.93 -16.84 -3.42
C SER A 234 -4.52 -17.23 -2.07
N GLU A 235 -3.99 -16.65 -0.99
CA GLU A 235 -4.36 -16.91 0.39
C GLU A 235 -4.04 -15.66 1.23
N VAL A 236 -5.03 -15.19 2.00
CA VAL A 236 -4.88 -14.11 2.99
C VAL A 236 -4.70 -14.77 4.36
N ASN A 237 -3.66 -14.40 5.11
CA ASN A 237 -3.22 -15.11 6.31
C ASN A 237 -4.06 -14.73 7.53
N LEU A 238 -4.46 -13.46 7.60
CA LEU A 238 -5.35 -13.00 8.65
C LEU A 238 -6.76 -13.54 8.36
N LYS A 239 -7.24 -14.41 9.26
CA LYS A 239 -8.64 -14.83 9.28
C LYS A 239 -9.48 -13.65 9.74
N ILE A 240 -10.08 -12.97 8.78
CA ILE A 240 -11.06 -11.92 9.05
C ILE A 240 -12.36 -12.63 9.46
N PHE A 241 -12.85 -12.39 10.67
CA PHE A 241 -14.18 -12.81 11.09
C PHE A 241 -15.26 -11.93 10.46
N ASP A 242 -16.52 -12.38 10.43
CA ASP A 242 -17.62 -11.66 9.77
C ASP A 242 -17.87 -10.23 10.34
N ASP A 243 -17.36 -9.96 11.55
CA ASP A 243 -17.45 -8.69 12.28
C ASP A 243 -16.13 -7.90 12.30
N GLU A 244 -15.15 -8.30 11.50
CA GLU A 244 -13.86 -7.63 11.35
C GLU A 244 -13.75 -6.89 10.02
N GLU A 245 -13.13 -5.71 10.06
CA GLU A 245 -12.74 -4.94 8.88
C GLU A 245 -11.20 -4.86 8.83
N ARG A 246 -10.64 -5.02 7.63
CA ARG A 246 -9.19 -4.99 7.37
C ARG A 246 -8.90 -3.85 6.41
N GLU A 247 -7.96 -3.00 6.78
CA GLU A 247 -7.51 -1.87 5.97
C GLU A 247 -5.98 -1.89 5.86
N ILE A 248 -5.46 -1.82 4.64
CA ILE A 248 -4.02 -1.68 4.40
C ILE A 248 -3.62 -0.22 4.62
N GLN A 249 -2.73 0.02 5.58
CA GLN A 249 -2.34 1.37 5.98
C GLN A 249 -1.17 1.91 5.14
N ASN A 250 -0.12 1.11 4.93
CA ASN A 250 1.01 1.50 4.09
C ASN A 250 1.81 0.29 3.57
N LEU A 251 2.55 0.49 2.48
CA LEU A 251 3.68 -0.37 2.11
C LEU A 251 4.91 0.16 2.83
N ILE A 252 5.63 -0.69 3.57
CA ILE A 252 6.81 -0.32 4.35
C ILE A 252 8.07 -0.44 3.51
N GLY A 253 8.14 -1.46 2.66
CA GLY A 253 9.32 -1.69 1.82
C GLY A 253 9.31 -3.00 1.07
N TRP A 254 10.41 -3.22 0.35
CA TRP A 254 10.71 -4.44 -0.39
C TRP A 254 12.13 -4.88 0.02
N THR A 255 12.24 -6.07 0.58
CA THR A 255 13.51 -6.69 0.99
C THR A 255 13.79 -7.99 0.22
N ASP A 256 15.04 -8.47 0.27
CA ASP A 256 15.48 -9.75 -0.33
C ASP A 256 15.12 -10.97 0.53
#